data_AF-A0A9E4FX92-F1
#
_entry.id   AF-A0A9E4FX92-F1
#
_cell.length_a   1.000
_cell.length_b   1.000
_cell.length_c   1.000
_cell.angle_alpha   90.00
_cell.angle_beta   90.00
_cell.angle_gamma   90.00
#
_symmetry.space_group_name_H-M   'P 1'
#
loop_
_entity.id
_entity.type
_entity.pdbx_description
1 polymer ?
#
loop_
_entity_poly.entity_id
_entity_poly.type
_entity_poly.pdbx_seq_one_letter_code
_entity_poly.pdbx_strand_id
1 'polypeptide(L)'
;MRQYKWLIFLGFCAVVIGVPLLTGMSSGQDRRLTPAVATATPREWLQSPAIISTAIAKTYLAAPDIEVGPWDYPTGVNPLTGLAYPSDEAMRRRNLIVKVSNWPPKVRPQHGLNLADLVYEYEAEGGVTRFAALYRNNAPAQVGSVRSARLLDIELISMYAALLAYSGTSGPIHDIYINANYRPLLLSPSLGDNCDNAGFCRDATFSDRGYEHTMFGDTRQMWQLATRRNLNIGYRANGFAFSLRPNEGGTEARDLYIKWYDRTDVRWQYDEVSRRYLRYSDGIPHLDAVDNSQLIADNLVIIQVDHRRRPDLFAHGAIDESYELALWGRGPAYVLRDGMLYEGFWWRRNQNRGEALRLIFPDGEPILLKPGRTWITITRELDWAQISSRLADPSASIVATQS
;
A
#
# COMPACT_ATOMS: atom_id res chain seq x y z
N MET A 1 7.08 1.59 48.84
CA MET A 1 7.47 0.19 48.59
C MET A 1 6.23 -0.67 48.40
N ARG A 2 5.83 -0.92 47.15
CA ARG A 2 4.91 -2.00 46.76
C ARG A 2 5.28 -2.38 45.33
N GLN A 3 5.94 -3.53 45.19
CA GLN A 3 6.38 -4.09 43.92
C GLN A 3 5.23 -4.89 43.30
N TYR A 4 4.86 -4.57 42.06
CA TYR A 4 4.01 -5.43 41.23
C TYR A 4 4.91 -6.24 40.31
N LYS A 5 4.96 -7.55 40.53
CA LYS A 5 5.60 -8.53 39.64
C LYS A 5 4.65 -8.85 38.49
N TRP A 6 5.11 -8.66 37.25
CA TRP A 6 4.46 -9.12 36.04
C TRP A 6 4.91 -10.55 35.74
N LEU A 7 3.95 -11.48 35.57
CA LEU A 7 4.22 -12.83 35.09
C LEU A 7 4.35 -12.84 33.56
N ILE A 8 5.45 -13.38 33.07
CA ILE A 8 5.70 -13.72 31.67
C ILE A 8 5.36 -15.21 31.49
N PHE A 9 4.41 -15.52 30.60
CA PHE A 9 4.13 -16.89 30.17
C PHE A 9 4.86 -17.16 28.85
N LEU A 10 5.87 -18.04 28.90
CA LEU A 10 6.53 -18.64 27.74
C LEU A 10 5.99 -20.07 27.58
N GLY A 11 5.19 -20.32 26.55
CA GLY A 11 4.72 -21.66 26.19
C GLY A 11 5.69 -22.35 25.24
N PHE A 12 6.39 -23.38 25.72
CA PHE A 12 7.15 -24.33 24.91
C PHE A 12 6.24 -25.51 24.52
N CYS A 13 6.12 -25.80 23.21
CA CYS A 13 5.52 -27.04 22.71
C CYS A 13 6.63 -28.06 22.39
N ALA A 14 6.61 -29.20 23.07
CA ALA A 14 7.47 -30.35 22.80
C ALA A 14 6.82 -31.30 21.78
N VAL A 15 7.61 -31.71 20.79
CA VAL A 15 7.32 -32.74 19.80
C VAL A 15 7.48 -34.12 20.45
N VAL A 16 6.51 -35.02 20.27
CA VAL A 16 6.66 -36.45 20.61
C VAL A 16 6.48 -37.28 19.34
N ILE A 17 7.54 -37.98 18.98
CA ILE A 17 7.62 -39.00 17.93
C ILE A 17 7.24 -40.35 18.55
N GLY A 18 6.37 -41.11 17.88
CA GLY A 18 6.04 -42.48 18.27
C GLY A 18 5.64 -43.34 17.06
N VAL A 19 6.50 -44.28 16.70
CA VAL A 19 6.29 -45.47 15.84
C VAL A 19 6.89 -46.62 16.65
N PRO A 20 6.22 -47.79 16.85
CA PRO A 20 6.21 -48.90 15.86
C PRO A 20 4.95 -49.82 15.99
N LEU A 21 4.73 -50.99 15.37
CA LEU A 21 5.47 -51.99 14.58
C LEU A 21 4.42 -52.90 13.86
N LEU A 22 4.87 -53.63 12.84
CA LEU A 22 4.14 -54.52 11.91
C LEU A 22 3.51 -55.79 12.53
N THR A 23 2.48 -56.32 11.86
CA THR A 23 2.27 -57.72 11.38
C THR A 23 0.94 -57.74 10.57
N GLY A 24 0.65 -58.51 9.53
CA GLY A 24 1.35 -59.50 8.72
C GLY A 24 0.41 -59.94 7.55
N MET A 25 1.01 -60.14 6.38
CA MET A 25 0.68 -61.00 5.22
C MET A 25 -0.79 -61.35 4.85
N SER A 26 -1.14 -61.11 3.57
CA SER A 26 -1.59 -62.17 2.65
C SER A 26 -1.59 -61.70 1.19
N SER A 27 -1.32 -62.65 0.31
CA SER A 27 -1.00 -62.63 -1.12
C SER A 27 -2.14 -62.26 -2.08
N GLY A 28 -1.80 -61.64 -3.22
CA GLY A 28 -2.67 -61.57 -4.40
C GLY A 28 -1.95 -61.03 -5.64
N GLN A 29 -2.01 -61.77 -6.74
CA GLN A 29 -1.23 -61.65 -7.96
C GLN A 29 -1.48 -60.42 -8.84
N ASP A 30 -0.42 -60.02 -9.55
CA ASP A 30 -0.33 -59.50 -10.93
C ASP A 30 -1.56 -58.87 -11.61
N ARG A 31 -1.43 -57.59 -11.97
CA ARG A 31 -1.71 -57.13 -13.34
C ARG A 31 -1.08 -55.76 -13.60
N ARG A 32 -0.10 -55.73 -14.50
CA ARG A 32 0.41 -54.49 -15.13
C ARG A 32 -0.74 -53.82 -15.90
N LEU A 33 -1.02 -52.56 -15.58
CA LEU A 33 -1.76 -51.64 -16.43
C LEU A 33 -0.97 -50.33 -16.49
N THR A 34 -0.41 -50.06 -17.68
CA THR A 34 0.13 -48.76 -18.07
C THR A 34 -0.96 -47.69 -18.00
N PRO A 35 -0.73 -46.50 -17.41
CA PRO A 35 -1.66 -45.40 -17.54
C PRO A 35 -1.52 -44.77 -18.93
N ALA A 36 -2.63 -44.73 -19.66
CA ALA A 36 -2.76 -43.97 -20.90
C ALA A 36 -2.69 -42.46 -20.58
N VAL A 37 -1.80 -41.76 -21.26
CA VAL A 37 -1.68 -40.30 -21.23
C VAL A 37 -2.87 -39.72 -22.01
N ALA A 38 -3.80 -39.10 -21.29
CA ALA A 38 -4.85 -38.29 -21.92
C ALA A 38 -4.29 -36.88 -22.17
N THR A 39 -3.99 -36.58 -23.42
CA THR A 39 -3.59 -35.26 -23.89
C THR A 39 -4.82 -34.33 -23.81
N ALA A 40 -4.93 -33.52 -22.76
CA ALA A 40 -5.93 -32.47 -22.68
C ALA A 40 -5.49 -31.29 -23.57
N THR A 41 -6.31 -30.97 -24.57
CA THR A 41 -6.20 -29.76 -25.39
C THR A 41 -6.40 -28.51 -24.52
N PRO A 42 -5.64 -27.41 -24.74
CA PRO A 42 -5.82 -26.17 -23.98
C PRO A 42 -7.21 -25.58 -24.22
N ARG A 43 -7.97 -25.37 -23.14
CA ARG A 43 -9.22 -24.60 -23.16
C ARG A 43 -8.89 -23.14 -23.44
N GLU A 44 -9.49 -22.63 -24.51
CA GLU A 44 -9.57 -21.24 -24.91
C GLU A 44 -10.34 -20.46 -23.82
N TRP A 45 -9.64 -19.67 -23.00
CA TRP A 45 -10.25 -18.79 -22.00
C TRP A 45 -10.75 -17.52 -22.67
N LEU A 46 -11.85 -17.63 -23.41
CA LEU A 46 -12.61 -16.46 -23.85
C LEU A 46 -13.66 -16.10 -22.79
N GLN A 47 -13.46 -14.91 -22.22
CA GLN A 47 -14.45 -14.00 -21.64
C GLN A 47 -15.09 -14.39 -20.30
N SER A 48 -14.65 -13.72 -19.23
CA SER A 48 -15.53 -13.40 -18.11
C SER A 48 -16.11 -12.00 -18.32
N PRO A 49 -17.44 -11.81 -18.23
CA PRO A 49 -18.05 -10.50 -18.43
C PRO A 49 -17.68 -9.59 -17.25
N ALA A 50 -17.04 -8.47 -17.58
CA ALA A 50 -16.79 -7.39 -16.64
C ALA A 50 -18.14 -6.88 -16.10
N ILE A 51 -18.48 -7.24 -14.86
CA ILE A 51 -19.45 -6.48 -14.10
C ILE A 51 -18.73 -5.21 -13.65
N ILE A 52 -18.59 -4.26 -14.59
CA ILE A 52 -18.21 -2.89 -14.26
C ILE A 52 -19.43 -2.32 -13.56
N SER A 53 -19.40 -2.32 -12.23
CA SER A 53 -20.32 -1.52 -11.45
C SER A 53 -20.13 -0.06 -11.87
N THR A 54 -21.14 0.49 -12.55
CA THR A 54 -21.28 1.89 -12.96
C THR A 54 -21.36 2.87 -11.78
N ALA A 55 -21.11 2.42 -10.54
CA ALA A 55 -21.20 3.21 -9.32
C ALA A 55 -19.95 4.05 -8.98
N ILE A 56 -18.83 3.94 -9.72
CA ILE A 56 -17.62 4.75 -9.52
C ILE A 56 -17.54 5.96 -10.47
N ALA A 57 -18.67 6.36 -11.06
CA ALA A 57 -18.85 7.75 -11.50
C ALA A 57 -19.19 8.65 -10.29
N LYS A 58 -18.45 8.53 -9.18
CA LYS A 58 -18.53 9.48 -8.06
C LYS A 58 -17.41 10.51 -8.21
N THR A 59 -17.74 11.53 -9.00
CA THR A 59 -17.32 12.93 -8.87
C THR A 59 -15.83 13.19 -8.66
N TYR A 60 -15.00 12.79 -9.63
CA TYR A 60 -13.83 13.63 -9.90
C TYR A 60 -14.34 14.88 -10.61
N LEU A 61 -14.34 16.01 -9.89
CA LEU A 61 -14.48 17.32 -10.52
C LEU A 61 -13.38 17.45 -11.59
N ALA A 62 -13.70 18.09 -12.71
CA ALA A 62 -12.82 18.17 -13.87
C ALA A 62 -11.42 18.66 -13.46
N ALA A 63 -10.38 17.94 -13.90
CA ALA A 63 -9.00 18.40 -13.77
C ALA A 63 -8.80 19.63 -14.64
N PRO A 64 -7.90 20.55 -14.26
CA PRO A 64 -7.50 21.64 -15.16
C PRO A 64 -6.82 21.09 -16.42
N ASP A 65 -7.05 21.71 -17.58
CA ASP A 65 -6.38 21.38 -18.85
C ASP A 65 -5.00 22.07 -18.97
N ILE A 66 -4.35 22.32 -17.83
CA ILE A 66 -3.02 22.90 -17.71
C ILE A 66 -2.16 22.02 -16.81
N GLU A 67 -0.85 22.12 -16.96
CA GLU A 67 0.11 21.50 -16.03
C GLU A 67 0.00 22.17 -14.65
N VAL A 68 0.02 21.37 -13.59
CA VAL A 68 -0.05 21.84 -12.20
C VAL A 68 1.04 21.19 -11.36
N GLY A 69 1.60 21.92 -10.38
CA GLY A 69 2.75 21.45 -9.61
C GLY A 69 4.08 21.58 -10.40
N PRO A 70 5.19 21.03 -9.87
CA PRO A 70 5.31 20.41 -8.55
C PRO A 70 5.50 21.43 -7.41
N TRP A 71 5.57 22.73 -7.73
CA TRP A 71 5.91 23.80 -6.78
C TRP A 71 4.70 24.57 -6.28
N ASP A 72 3.80 24.91 -7.20
CA ASP A 72 2.59 25.66 -6.92
C ASP A 72 1.39 25.00 -7.58
N TYR A 73 0.23 25.18 -6.94
CA TYR A 73 -1.02 24.58 -7.35
C TYR A 73 -2.10 25.65 -7.30
N PRO A 74 -2.93 25.77 -8.35
CA PRO A 74 -4.06 26.69 -8.36
C PRO A 74 -4.95 26.51 -7.13
N THR A 75 -5.56 27.59 -6.66
CA THR A 75 -6.53 27.53 -5.57
C THR A 75 -7.64 26.54 -5.90
N GLY A 76 -7.96 25.65 -4.95
CA GLY A 76 -8.97 24.62 -5.14
C GLY A 76 -8.45 23.31 -5.74
N VAL A 77 -7.19 23.23 -6.19
CA VAL A 77 -6.57 21.99 -6.67
C VAL A 77 -5.88 21.25 -5.53
N ASN A 78 -6.15 19.95 -5.42
CA ASN A 78 -5.49 19.07 -4.46
C ASN A 78 -4.10 18.64 -4.98
N PRO A 79 -3.00 19.03 -4.30
CA PRO A 79 -1.66 18.70 -4.75
C PRO A 79 -1.30 17.21 -4.65
N LEU A 80 -2.15 16.40 -4.00
CA LEU A 80 -1.98 14.96 -3.92
C LEU A 80 -2.46 14.24 -5.18
N THR A 81 -3.41 14.83 -5.91
CA THR A 81 -4.10 14.16 -7.03
C THR A 81 -4.19 14.98 -8.31
N GLY A 82 -3.86 16.27 -8.29
CA GLY A 82 -4.04 17.18 -9.44
C GLY A 82 -5.50 17.48 -9.78
N LEU A 83 -6.45 17.04 -8.96
CA LEU A 83 -7.89 17.23 -9.15
C LEU A 83 -8.40 18.36 -8.26
N ALA A 84 -9.53 18.96 -8.60
CA ALA A 84 -10.20 19.89 -7.68
C ALA A 84 -10.64 19.17 -6.39
N TYR A 85 -10.59 19.88 -5.26
CA TYR A 85 -11.14 19.37 -4.01
C TYR A 85 -12.64 19.09 -4.17
N PRO A 86 -13.15 17.96 -3.67
CA PRO A 86 -14.57 17.62 -3.80
C PRO A 86 -15.47 18.52 -2.91
N SER A 87 -14.87 19.18 -1.92
CA SER A 87 -15.55 20.14 -1.06
C SER A 87 -14.55 21.06 -0.36
N ASP A 88 -15.09 22.17 0.11
CA ASP A 88 -14.43 23.11 1.01
C ASP A 88 -13.90 22.45 2.30
N GLU A 89 -14.62 21.46 2.83
CA GLU A 89 -14.20 20.65 3.98
C GLU A 89 -12.97 19.81 3.65
N ALA A 90 -12.95 19.15 2.47
CA ALA A 90 -11.81 18.37 2.01
C ALA A 90 -10.56 19.24 1.77
N MET A 91 -10.76 20.47 1.28
CA MET A 91 -9.68 21.45 1.12
C MET A 91 -9.08 21.85 2.48
N ARG A 92 -9.94 22.15 3.47
CA ARG A 92 -9.55 22.70 4.78
C ARG A 92 -9.07 21.67 5.79
N ARG A 93 -9.36 20.38 5.62
CA ARG A 93 -8.91 19.33 6.54
C ARG A 93 -7.46 18.91 6.31
N ARG A 94 -6.85 18.38 7.36
CA ARG A 94 -5.47 17.89 7.35
C ARG A 94 -5.35 16.58 6.57
N ASN A 95 -4.21 16.35 5.94
CA ASN A 95 -3.89 15.05 5.35
C ASN A 95 -3.91 13.97 6.44
N LEU A 96 -4.51 12.82 6.15
CA LEU A 96 -4.59 11.69 7.08
C LEU A 96 -4.00 10.45 6.44
N ILE A 97 -2.95 9.90 7.03
CA ILE A 97 -2.39 8.59 6.65
C ILE A 97 -2.99 7.54 7.57
N VAL A 98 -3.48 6.45 6.98
CA VAL A 98 -3.92 5.26 7.71
C VAL A 98 -3.04 4.09 7.32
N LYS A 99 -2.44 3.42 8.32
CA LYS A 99 -1.70 2.18 8.11
C LYS A 99 -2.66 1.04 7.84
N VAL A 100 -2.47 0.29 6.75
CA VAL A 100 -3.37 -0.81 6.38
C VAL A 100 -2.59 -2.10 6.14
N SER A 101 -3.05 -3.21 6.75
CA SER A 101 -2.48 -4.56 6.60
C SER A 101 -2.53 -5.04 5.16
N ASN A 102 -1.45 -5.64 4.66
CA ASN A 102 -1.47 -6.40 3.39
C ASN A 102 -1.16 -7.90 3.55
N TRP A 103 -0.59 -8.27 4.69
CA TRP A 103 -0.26 -9.65 5.04
C TRP A 103 -0.92 -10.05 6.37
N PRO A 104 -1.26 -11.33 6.60
CA PRO A 104 -1.29 -12.46 5.66
C PRO A 104 -2.40 -12.35 4.61
N PRO A 105 -2.46 -13.23 3.58
CA PRO A 105 -3.43 -13.07 2.48
C PRO A 105 -4.89 -12.97 2.95
N LYS A 106 -5.26 -13.62 4.06
CA LYS A 106 -6.60 -13.55 4.68
C LYS A 106 -7.06 -12.15 5.11
N VAL A 107 -6.17 -11.15 5.16
CA VAL A 107 -6.55 -9.75 5.46
C VAL A 107 -7.14 -9.04 4.26
N ARG A 108 -6.98 -9.61 3.06
CA ARG A 108 -7.57 -9.14 1.81
C ARG A 108 -8.99 -9.71 1.66
N PRO A 109 -9.92 -8.98 1.02
CA PRO A 109 -9.77 -7.59 0.58
C PRO A 109 -9.74 -6.60 1.77
N GLN A 110 -8.93 -5.54 1.64
CA GLN A 110 -8.97 -4.40 2.57
C GLN A 110 -10.21 -3.53 2.32
N HIS A 111 -10.48 -2.63 3.27
CA HIS A 111 -11.56 -1.65 3.14
C HIS A 111 -10.97 -0.26 2.85
N GLY A 112 -11.54 0.45 1.88
CA GLY A 112 -11.34 1.88 1.67
C GLY A 112 -10.05 2.29 0.96
N LEU A 113 -9.30 1.37 0.36
CA LEU A 113 -8.12 1.69 -0.44
C LEU A 113 -8.49 2.41 -1.75
N ASN A 114 -9.61 2.03 -2.38
CA ASN A 114 -10.21 2.70 -3.53
C ASN A 114 -10.87 4.04 -3.16
N LEU A 115 -10.58 4.60 -1.99
CA LEU A 115 -10.96 5.96 -1.59
C LEU A 115 -9.74 6.81 -1.22
N ALA A 116 -8.55 6.22 -1.17
CA ALA A 116 -7.32 6.95 -0.92
C ALA A 116 -6.96 7.85 -2.11
N ASP A 117 -6.26 8.95 -1.83
CA ASP A 117 -5.67 9.82 -2.83
C ASP A 117 -4.31 9.29 -3.29
N LEU A 118 -3.52 8.83 -2.31
CA LEU A 118 -2.24 8.18 -2.51
C LEU A 118 -2.19 6.90 -1.69
N VAL A 119 -1.55 5.85 -2.21
CA VAL A 119 -1.24 4.65 -1.44
C VAL A 119 0.23 4.33 -1.58
N TYR A 120 0.93 4.24 -0.45
CA TYR A 120 2.30 3.76 -0.39
C TYR A 120 2.30 2.26 -0.04
N GLU A 121 2.93 1.43 -0.86
CA GLU A 121 3.27 0.04 -0.56
C GLU A 121 4.78 -0.09 -0.35
N TYR A 122 5.19 -0.66 0.78
CA TYR A 122 6.61 -0.83 1.12
C TYR A 122 6.81 -2.03 2.06
N GLU A 123 8.05 -2.52 2.13
CA GLU A 123 8.46 -3.58 3.05
C GLU A 123 8.29 -3.13 4.51
N ALA A 124 7.54 -3.90 5.28
CA ALA A 124 7.24 -3.57 6.66
C ALA A 124 8.18 -4.28 7.66
N GLU A 125 8.14 -5.62 7.68
CA GLU A 125 9.00 -6.50 8.47
C GLU A 125 8.99 -7.90 7.85
N GLY A 126 10.04 -8.71 8.05
CA GLY A 126 10.02 -10.14 7.70
C GLY A 126 9.70 -10.48 6.24
N GLY A 127 9.96 -9.56 5.30
CA GLY A 127 9.68 -9.73 3.87
C GLY A 127 8.21 -9.57 3.47
N VAL A 128 7.36 -8.98 4.32
CA VAL A 128 5.96 -8.68 3.98
C VAL A 128 5.73 -7.18 3.77
N THR A 129 4.73 -6.81 2.97
CA THR A 129 4.40 -5.40 2.73
C THR A 129 3.25 -4.90 3.61
N ARG A 130 3.18 -3.57 3.72
CA ARG A 130 2.07 -2.85 4.36
C ARG A 130 1.75 -1.60 3.57
N PHE A 131 0.50 -1.15 3.64
CA PHE A 131 0.09 0.09 3.01
C PHE A 131 0.13 1.28 3.98
N ALA A 132 0.46 2.46 3.47
CA ALA A 132 0.09 3.75 4.04
C ALA A 132 -0.87 4.43 3.05
N ALA A 133 -2.16 4.39 3.36
CA ALA A 133 -3.21 4.99 2.54
C ALA A 133 -3.45 6.43 3.02
N LEU A 134 -3.29 7.39 2.13
CA LEU A 134 -3.40 8.82 2.43
C LEU A 134 -4.73 9.36 1.91
N TYR A 135 -5.50 9.96 2.81
CA TYR A 135 -6.83 10.49 2.55
C TYR A 135 -6.86 11.98 2.75
N ARG A 136 -7.50 12.66 1.79
CA ARG A 136 -7.85 14.07 1.87
C ARG A 136 -9.07 14.42 1.02
N ASN A 137 -9.32 13.81 -0.13
CA ASN A 137 -10.56 14.04 -0.89
C ASN A 137 -11.75 13.26 -0.30
N ASN A 138 -11.54 11.98 0.01
CA ASN A 138 -12.62 11.10 0.46
C ASN A 138 -12.54 10.80 1.96
N ALA A 139 -13.66 10.41 2.55
CA ALA A 139 -13.77 10.13 3.98
C ALA A 139 -14.39 8.75 4.23
N PRO A 140 -13.64 7.64 3.98
CA PRO A 140 -14.18 6.31 4.24
C PRO A 140 -14.58 6.15 5.70
N ALA A 141 -15.79 5.63 5.91
CA ALA A 141 -16.33 5.25 7.21
C ALA A 141 -15.64 4.00 7.78
N GLN A 142 -15.03 3.19 6.90
CA GLN A 142 -14.30 1.99 7.27
C GLN A 142 -13.04 1.89 6.41
N VAL A 143 -11.89 1.88 7.06
CA VAL A 143 -10.58 1.64 6.44
C VAL A 143 -9.80 0.62 7.26
N GLY A 144 -9.18 -0.35 6.60
CA GLY A 144 -8.34 -1.31 7.29
C GLY A 144 -8.24 -2.70 6.66
N SER A 145 -7.73 -3.70 7.40
CA SER A 145 -7.44 -3.59 8.83
C SER A 145 -6.27 -2.66 9.16
N VAL A 146 -6.43 -1.82 10.18
CA VAL A 146 -5.42 -0.86 10.63
C VAL A 146 -4.26 -1.61 11.28
N ARG A 147 -3.03 -1.30 10.88
CA ARG A 147 -1.83 -2.01 11.33
C ARG A 147 -0.72 -1.08 11.82
N SER A 148 0.39 -1.70 12.19
CA SER A 148 1.49 -1.04 12.87
C SER A 148 2.21 0.00 12.01
N ALA A 149 2.64 1.08 12.65
CA ALA A 149 3.54 2.07 12.06
C ALA A 149 5.00 1.60 12.09
N ARG A 150 5.81 2.11 11.16
CA ARG A 150 7.23 1.79 10.92
C ARG A 150 8.05 3.08 10.77
N LEU A 151 9.38 2.97 10.71
CA LEU A 151 10.27 4.15 10.61
C LEU A 151 9.93 5.05 9.42
N LEU A 152 9.64 4.46 8.26
CA LEU A 152 9.25 5.20 7.06
C LEU A 152 8.07 6.15 7.27
N ASP A 153 7.10 5.80 8.13
CA ASP A 153 5.91 6.64 8.29
C ASP A 153 6.25 8.00 8.94
N ILE A 154 7.42 8.15 9.59
CA ILE A 154 7.94 9.44 10.05
C ILE A 154 8.20 10.37 8.87
N GLU A 155 8.80 9.84 7.81
CA GLU A 155 9.06 10.60 6.58
C GLU A 155 7.74 10.98 5.92
N LEU A 156 6.77 10.07 5.86
CA LEU A 156 5.45 10.36 5.29
C LEU A 156 4.69 11.44 6.08
N ILE A 157 4.75 11.41 7.43
CA ILE A 157 4.19 12.47 8.27
C ILE A 157 4.79 13.82 7.88
N SER A 158 6.11 13.91 7.70
CA SER A 158 6.77 15.16 7.34
C SER A 158 6.40 15.60 5.91
N MET A 159 6.59 14.73 4.92
CA MET A 159 6.31 14.97 3.50
C MET A 159 4.90 15.53 3.29
N TYR A 160 3.92 14.91 3.95
CA TYR A 160 2.52 15.27 3.77
C TYR A 160 1.96 16.15 4.87
N ALA A 161 2.77 16.58 5.84
CA ALA A 161 2.29 17.26 7.03
C ALA A 161 1.10 16.55 7.68
N ALA A 162 1.06 15.22 7.63
CA ALA A 162 -0.13 14.43 7.87
C ALA A 162 -0.33 14.11 9.35
N LEU A 163 -1.56 13.72 9.68
CA LEU A 163 -1.83 12.88 10.84
C LEU A 163 -1.55 11.42 10.47
N LEU A 164 -1.12 10.62 11.43
CA LEU A 164 -0.89 9.18 11.23
C LEU A 164 -1.80 8.37 12.15
N ALA A 165 -2.70 7.60 11.55
CA ALA A 165 -3.56 6.63 12.19
C ALA A 165 -2.97 5.22 12.04
N TYR A 166 -2.72 4.55 13.17
CA TYR A 166 -2.10 3.24 13.20
C TYR A 166 -2.56 2.43 14.43
N SER A 167 -2.29 1.13 14.42
CA SER A 167 -2.56 0.24 15.54
C SER A 167 -1.29 -0.56 15.89
N GLY A 168 -0.50 -0.01 16.81
CA GLY A 168 0.72 -0.63 17.33
C GLY A 168 2.01 -0.20 16.62
N THR A 169 3.14 -0.48 17.26
CA THR A 169 4.51 -0.31 16.75
C THR A 169 5.38 -1.41 17.36
N SER A 170 6.61 -1.58 16.89
CA SER A 170 7.63 -2.23 17.73
C SER A 170 8.06 -1.30 18.86
N GLY A 171 8.64 -1.84 19.93
CA GLY A 171 9.04 -1.08 21.13
C GLY A 171 9.96 0.11 20.81
N PRO A 172 11.09 -0.08 20.12
CA PRO A 172 11.99 1.02 19.76
C PRO A 172 11.32 2.13 18.93
N ILE A 173 10.37 1.76 18.07
CA ILE A 173 9.62 2.71 17.25
C ILE A 173 8.59 3.47 18.08
N HIS A 174 7.98 2.80 19.08
CA HIS A 174 7.09 3.45 20.03
C HIS A 174 7.79 4.64 20.69
N ASP A 175 9.01 4.42 21.19
CA ASP A 175 9.79 5.42 21.93
C ASP A 175 10.12 6.65 21.06
N ILE A 176 10.42 6.43 19.78
CA ILE A 176 10.62 7.52 18.81
C ILE A 176 9.31 8.31 18.60
N TYR A 177 8.19 7.61 18.47
CA TYR A 177 6.89 8.21 18.14
C TYR A 177 6.30 9.02 19.29
N ILE A 178 6.45 8.54 20.53
CA ILE A 178 5.93 9.24 21.70
C ILE A 178 6.74 10.49 22.07
N ASN A 179 7.85 10.75 21.38
CA ASN A 179 8.57 12.02 21.47
C ASN A 179 7.62 13.21 21.17
N ALA A 180 7.81 14.32 21.90
CA ALA A 180 6.97 15.50 21.84
C ALA A 180 6.75 16.07 20.43
N ASN A 181 7.71 15.89 19.52
CA ASN A 181 7.60 16.42 18.15
C ASN A 181 6.56 15.69 17.30
N TYR A 182 6.41 14.37 17.48
CA TYR A 182 5.49 13.55 16.68
C TYR A 182 4.17 13.29 17.39
N ARG A 183 4.19 13.17 18.72
CA ARG A 183 3.05 12.82 19.59
C ARG A 183 1.73 13.51 19.20
N PRO A 184 1.67 14.82 18.89
CA PRO A 184 0.41 15.46 18.52
C PRO A 184 -0.18 14.91 17.22
N LEU A 185 0.65 14.45 16.28
CA LEU A 185 0.24 14.01 14.95
C LEU A 185 -0.24 12.55 14.91
N LEU A 186 -0.18 11.84 16.03
CA LEU A 186 -0.46 10.42 16.13
C LEU A 186 -1.89 10.16 16.61
N LEU A 187 -2.57 9.26 15.92
CA LEU A 187 -3.87 8.71 16.30
C LEU A 187 -3.71 7.20 16.47
N SER A 188 -3.92 6.68 17.68
CA SER A 188 -3.75 5.24 17.93
C SER A 188 -4.45 4.77 19.21
N PRO A 189 -5.01 3.56 19.22
CA PRO A 189 -5.51 2.89 20.42
C PRO A 189 -4.50 2.85 21.57
N SER A 190 -3.21 2.71 21.26
CA SER A 190 -2.14 2.73 22.27
C SER A 190 -1.97 4.08 22.97
N LEU A 191 -2.59 5.14 22.44
CA LEU A 191 -2.56 6.50 22.98
C LEU A 191 -3.89 6.89 23.64
N GLY A 192 -4.83 5.96 23.75
CA GLY A 192 -6.18 6.19 24.30
C GLY A 192 -7.25 6.54 23.25
N ASP A 193 -6.93 6.43 21.96
CA ASP A 193 -7.87 6.68 20.86
C ASP A 193 -8.65 5.40 20.53
N ASN A 194 -9.90 5.30 20.99
CA ASN A 194 -10.74 4.11 20.92
C ASN A 194 -11.85 4.25 19.85
N CYS A 195 -12.76 3.27 19.81
CA CYS A 195 -13.85 3.22 18.84
C CYS A 195 -14.76 4.45 18.96
N ASP A 196 -15.15 4.82 20.17
CA ASP A 196 -16.14 5.87 20.41
C ASP A 196 -15.59 7.28 20.18
N ASN A 197 -14.31 7.52 20.51
CA ASN A 197 -13.73 8.85 20.45
C ASN A 197 -12.93 9.14 19.17
N ALA A 198 -12.48 8.10 18.45
CA ALA A 198 -11.53 8.23 17.35
C ALA A 198 -11.83 7.31 16.16
N GLY A 199 -12.87 6.48 16.24
CA GLY A 199 -13.25 5.56 15.16
C GLY A 199 -12.35 4.33 15.02
N PHE A 200 -11.57 3.96 16.05
CA PHE A 200 -10.78 2.71 16.05
C PHE A 200 -11.59 1.55 16.63
N CYS A 201 -12.26 0.80 15.77
CA CYS A 201 -13.20 -0.25 16.17
C CYS A 201 -12.67 -1.63 15.78
N ARG A 202 -12.69 -2.58 16.72
CA ARG A 202 -12.41 -3.99 16.41
C ARG A 202 -13.68 -4.63 15.86
N ASP A 203 -13.59 -5.28 14.71
CA ASP A 203 -14.71 -5.99 14.11
C ASP A 203 -14.61 -7.49 14.43
N ALA A 204 -15.52 -7.95 15.29
CA ALA A 204 -15.58 -9.33 15.79
C ALA A 204 -16.04 -10.34 14.72
N THR A 205 -16.59 -9.89 13.60
CA THR A 205 -16.99 -10.80 12.50
C THR A 205 -15.78 -11.42 11.80
N PHE A 206 -14.60 -10.80 11.90
CA PHE A 206 -13.34 -11.34 11.39
C PHE A 206 -12.64 -12.27 12.41
N SER A 207 -13.40 -13.17 13.02
CA SER A 207 -12.92 -14.09 14.06
C SER A 207 -11.92 -15.14 13.55
N ASP A 208 -11.80 -15.32 12.24
CA ASP A 208 -10.84 -16.20 11.56
C ASP A 208 -9.44 -15.56 11.39
N ARG A 209 -9.30 -14.29 11.81
CA ARG A 209 -8.08 -13.50 11.74
C ARG A 209 -7.46 -13.32 13.13
N GLY A 210 -6.13 -13.13 13.17
CA GLY A 210 -5.45 -12.72 14.39
C GLY A 210 -6.01 -11.39 14.91
N TYR A 211 -6.02 -11.19 16.23
CA TYR A 211 -6.59 -10.00 16.88
C TYR A 211 -6.08 -8.72 16.23
N GLU A 212 -4.79 -8.65 15.91
CA GLU A 212 -4.12 -7.53 15.28
C GLU A 212 -4.64 -7.17 13.89
N HIS A 213 -5.40 -8.04 13.23
CA HIS A 213 -6.01 -7.85 11.91
C HIS A 213 -7.50 -7.49 11.94
N THR A 214 -8.07 -7.22 13.11
CA THR A 214 -9.49 -6.89 13.25
C THR A 214 -9.76 -5.42 13.55
N MET A 215 -8.73 -4.55 13.64
CA MET A 215 -8.94 -3.10 13.84
C MET A 215 -9.34 -2.43 12.54
N PHE A 216 -10.37 -1.60 12.56
CA PHE A 216 -10.78 -0.73 11.46
C PHE A 216 -10.89 0.72 11.94
N GLY A 217 -10.71 1.65 11.01
CA GLY A 217 -10.78 3.09 11.24
C GLY A 217 -11.99 3.74 10.58
N ASP A 218 -12.58 4.75 11.21
CA ASP A 218 -13.46 5.75 10.56
C ASP A 218 -12.70 7.07 10.41
N THR A 219 -12.36 7.44 9.17
CA THR A 219 -11.57 8.65 8.90
C THR A 219 -12.28 9.94 9.32
N ARG A 220 -13.62 9.97 9.31
CA ARG A 220 -14.40 11.14 9.74
C ARG A 220 -14.21 11.38 11.23
N GLN A 221 -14.26 10.32 12.04
CA GLN A 221 -14.03 10.43 13.48
C GLN A 221 -12.58 10.81 13.81
N MET A 222 -11.61 10.32 13.03
CA MET A 222 -10.21 10.71 13.15
C MET A 222 -10.01 12.21 12.90
N TRP A 223 -10.64 12.78 11.87
CA TRP A 223 -10.61 14.23 11.64
C TRP A 223 -11.37 15.01 12.70
N GLN A 224 -12.50 14.51 13.19
CA GLN A 224 -13.22 15.15 14.30
C GLN A 224 -12.36 15.19 15.57
N LEU A 225 -11.66 14.11 15.90
CA LEU A 225 -10.68 14.10 17.00
C LEU A 225 -9.57 15.11 16.76
N ALA A 226 -9.02 15.17 15.55
CA ALA A 226 -8.00 16.17 15.19
C ALA A 226 -8.53 17.60 15.31
N THR A 227 -9.79 17.87 14.97
CA THR A 227 -10.44 19.18 15.17
C THR A 227 -10.49 19.51 16.66
N ARG A 228 -10.92 18.57 17.52
CA ARG A 228 -10.93 18.76 18.98
C ARG A 228 -9.53 19.01 19.57
N ARG A 229 -8.48 18.51 18.90
CA ARG A 229 -7.07 18.73 19.24
C ARG A 229 -6.47 19.99 18.61
N ASN A 230 -7.24 20.78 17.84
CA ASN A 230 -6.76 21.93 17.05
C ASN A 230 -5.67 21.58 16.02
N LEU A 231 -5.71 20.37 15.48
CA LEU A 231 -4.73 19.84 14.53
C LEU A 231 -5.27 19.67 13.12
N ASN A 232 -6.59 19.72 12.93
CA ASN A 232 -7.24 19.50 11.63
C ASN A 232 -7.18 20.74 10.72
N ILE A 233 -5.96 21.16 10.42
CA ILE A 233 -5.66 22.32 9.57
C ILE A 233 -5.09 21.80 8.24
N GLY A 234 -5.70 22.24 7.15
CA GLY A 234 -5.30 21.90 5.79
C GLY A 234 -3.87 22.34 5.50
N TYR A 235 -3.12 21.46 4.84
CA TYR A 235 -1.72 21.68 4.54
C TYR A 235 -1.41 21.20 3.13
N ARG A 236 -0.75 22.02 2.30
CA ARG A 236 -0.34 21.62 0.94
C ARG A 236 0.99 20.88 1.00
N ALA A 237 1.01 19.66 0.48
CA ALA A 237 2.24 18.91 0.29
C ALA A 237 2.67 19.12 -1.17
N ASN A 238 3.83 19.72 -1.39
CA ASN A 238 4.32 20.03 -2.72
C ASN A 238 5.25 18.91 -3.18
N GLY A 239 5.09 18.42 -4.41
CA GLY A 239 5.93 17.34 -4.90
C GLY A 239 5.59 16.86 -6.29
N PHE A 240 4.39 16.33 -6.49
CA PHE A 240 3.99 15.78 -7.78
C PHE A 240 3.47 16.85 -8.74
N ALA A 241 3.80 16.70 -10.01
CA ALA A 241 3.24 17.49 -11.09
C ALA A 241 2.17 16.68 -11.84
N PHE A 242 1.15 17.35 -12.37
CA PHE A 242 0.04 16.67 -13.04
C PHE A 242 -0.33 17.34 -14.37
N SER A 243 -0.79 16.52 -15.31
CA SER A 243 -1.36 16.98 -16.58
C SER A 243 -2.25 15.91 -17.22
N LEU A 244 -3.34 16.33 -17.86
CA LEU A 244 -4.16 15.43 -18.68
C LEU A 244 -3.37 14.85 -19.87
N ARG A 245 -2.42 15.62 -20.40
CA ARG A 245 -1.50 15.16 -21.45
C ARG A 245 -0.22 14.60 -20.80
N PRO A 246 0.19 13.37 -21.10
CA PRO A 246 1.46 12.85 -20.61
C PRO A 246 2.64 13.57 -21.29
N ASN A 247 3.82 13.48 -20.69
CA ASN A 247 5.06 13.87 -21.36
C ASN A 247 5.26 13.06 -22.66
N GLU A 248 6.05 13.59 -23.59
CA GLU A 248 6.49 12.82 -24.76
C GLU A 248 7.56 11.78 -24.38
N GLY A 249 7.84 10.82 -25.28
CA GLY A 249 8.96 9.88 -25.13
C GLY A 249 8.73 8.68 -24.20
N GLY A 250 7.50 8.45 -23.74
CA GLY A 250 7.16 7.24 -23.00
C GLY A 250 7.27 5.98 -23.86
N THR A 251 7.58 4.84 -23.24
CA THR A 251 7.56 3.51 -23.85
C THR A 251 6.30 2.75 -23.45
N GLU A 252 5.78 1.88 -24.31
CA GLU A 252 4.55 1.15 -24.01
C GLU A 252 4.74 0.18 -22.82
N ALA A 253 3.90 0.32 -21.79
CA ALA A 253 3.95 -0.45 -20.56
C ALA A 253 2.55 -0.65 -19.99
N ARG A 254 1.98 -1.83 -20.26
CA ARG A 254 0.62 -2.20 -19.90
C ARG A 254 0.56 -3.18 -18.74
N ASP A 255 1.67 -3.83 -18.40
CA ASP A 255 1.74 -4.82 -17.35
C ASP A 255 2.96 -4.54 -16.44
N LEU A 256 2.73 -4.55 -15.14
CA LEU A 256 3.76 -4.45 -14.10
C LEU A 256 3.59 -5.61 -13.13
N TYR A 257 4.65 -6.35 -12.86
CA TYR A 257 4.69 -7.42 -11.88
C TYR A 257 5.83 -7.20 -10.87
N ILE A 258 5.54 -7.42 -9.59
CA ILE A 258 6.49 -7.33 -8.48
C ILE A 258 6.30 -8.56 -7.59
N LYS A 259 7.40 -9.27 -7.32
CA LYS A 259 7.43 -10.43 -6.43
C LYS A 259 8.06 -10.06 -5.09
N TRP A 260 7.27 -9.99 -4.02
CA TRP A 260 7.75 -9.65 -2.69
C TRP A 260 8.23 -10.88 -1.93
N TYR A 261 9.54 -11.16 -1.97
CA TYR A 261 10.22 -12.14 -1.12
C TYR A 261 9.52 -13.52 -1.01
N ASP A 262 8.89 -13.98 -2.10
CA ASP A 262 8.06 -15.19 -2.16
C ASP A 262 6.86 -15.23 -1.19
N ARG A 263 6.46 -14.06 -0.65
CA ARG A 263 5.31 -13.89 0.24
C ARG A 263 4.09 -13.37 -0.50
N THR A 264 4.26 -12.39 -1.38
CA THR A 264 3.13 -11.76 -2.06
C THR A 264 3.52 -11.35 -3.46
N ASP A 265 2.69 -11.76 -4.40
CA ASP A 265 2.83 -11.37 -5.79
C ASP A 265 1.87 -10.21 -6.05
N VAL A 266 2.37 -9.15 -6.69
CA VAL A 266 1.57 -7.98 -7.06
C VAL A 266 1.67 -7.79 -8.55
N ARG A 267 0.53 -7.65 -9.22
CA ARG A 267 0.47 -7.29 -10.63
C ARG A 267 -0.46 -6.10 -10.82
N TRP A 268 -0.11 -5.23 -11.74
CA TRP A 268 -0.97 -4.18 -12.25
C TRP A 268 -1.09 -4.31 -13.76
N GLN A 269 -2.32 -4.21 -14.27
CA GLN A 269 -2.60 -4.30 -15.70
C GLN A 269 -3.39 -3.09 -16.16
N TYR A 270 -2.93 -2.42 -17.22
CA TYR A 270 -3.60 -1.29 -17.81
C TYR A 270 -4.83 -1.75 -18.60
N ASP A 271 -5.99 -1.25 -18.21
CA ASP A 271 -7.24 -1.45 -18.93
C ASP A 271 -7.52 -0.22 -19.81
N GLU A 272 -7.56 -0.42 -21.12
CA GLU A 272 -7.75 0.66 -22.10
C GLU A 272 -9.14 1.29 -22.04
N VAL A 273 -10.15 0.51 -21.60
CA VAL A 273 -11.54 0.97 -21.53
C VAL A 273 -11.70 1.99 -20.40
N SER A 274 -11.29 1.63 -19.19
CA SER A 274 -11.32 2.54 -18.03
C SER A 274 -10.15 3.52 -18.00
N ARG A 275 -9.10 3.29 -18.81
CA ARG A 275 -7.84 4.05 -18.85
C ARG A 275 -7.14 4.11 -17.49
N ARG A 276 -7.12 2.98 -16.79
CA ARG A 276 -6.57 2.82 -15.43
C ARG A 276 -5.85 1.49 -15.29
N TYR A 277 -4.97 1.41 -14.29
CA TYR A 277 -4.34 0.16 -13.90
C TYR A 277 -5.23 -0.58 -12.90
N LEU A 278 -5.45 -1.87 -13.13
CA LEU A 278 -6.18 -2.80 -12.26
C LEU A 278 -5.21 -3.64 -11.45
N ARG A 279 -5.39 -3.73 -10.13
CA ARG A 279 -4.50 -4.48 -9.25
C ARG A 279 -4.92 -5.94 -9.12
N TYR A 280 -3.95 -6.81 -9.16
CA TYR A 280 -4.05 -8.21 -8.78
C TYR A 280 -3.08 -8.49 -7.64
N SER A 281 -3.39 -9.48 -6.82
CA SER A 281 -2.51 -9.94 -5.76
C SER A 281 -2.59 -11.46 -5.68
N ASP A 282 -1.45 -12.13 -5.72
CA ASP A 282 -1.37 -13.61 -5.78
C ASP A 282 -2.27 -14.21 -6.88
N GLY A 283 -2.26 -13.57 -8.05
CA GLY A 283 -2.99 -14.02 -9.23
C GLY A 283 -4.49 -13.76 -9.25
N ILE A 284 -5.07 -13.20 -8.18
CA ILE A 284 -6.50 -12.90 -8.11
C ILE A 284 -6.76 -11.38 -8.15
N PRO A 285 -7.90 -10.93 -8.71
CA PRO A 285 -8.31 -9.53 -8.63
C PRO A 285 -8.28 -9.05 -7.19
N HIS A 286 -7.54 -7.98 -6.93
CA HIS A 286 -7.45 -7.42 -5.59
C HIS A 286 -8.61 -6.44 -5.41
N LEU A 287 -9.61 -6.81 -4.60
CA LEU A 287 -10.82 -6.01 -4.41
C LEU A 287 -10.71 -5.05 -3.22
N ASP A 288 -11.50 -3.99 -3.24
CA ASP A 288 -11.87 -3.22 -2.05
C ASP A 288 -13.19 -3.75 -1.49
N ALA A 289 -13.20 -4.11 -0.22
CA ALA A 289 -14.37 -4.69 0.44
C ALA A 289 -15.53 -3.70 0.62
N VAL A 290 -15.29 -2.39 0.51
CA VAL A 290 -16.34 -1.36 0.69
C VAL A 290 -17.41 -1.47 -0.38
N ASP A 291 -17.03 -1.75 -1.63
CA ASP A 291 -17.94 -1.82 -2.78
C ASP A 291 -17.71 -3.04 -3.68
N ASN A 292 -16.79 -3.92 -3.29
CA ASN A 292 -16.36 -5.11 -4.01
C ASN A 292 -15.80 -4.83 -5.42
N SER A 293 -15.38 -3.58 -5.67
CA SER A 293 -14.70 -3.21 -6.90
C SER A 293 -13.22 -3.57 -6.86
N GLN A 294 -12.63 -3.84 -8.02
CA GLN A 294 -11.19 -4.06 -8.10
C GLN A 294 -10.42 -2.78 -7.77
N LEU A 295 -9.29 -2.91 -7.09
CA LEU A 295 -8.40 -1.78 -6.80
C LEU A 295 -7.86 -1.20 -8.09
N ILE A 296 -7.93 0.13 -8.18
CA ILE A 296 -7.52 0.90 -9.36
C ILE A 296 -6.50 1.98 -9.03
N ALA A 297 -5.66 2.30 -10.01
CA ALA A 297 -4.78 3.48 -9.97
C ALA A 297 -4.76 4.17 -11.34
N ASP A 298 -4.68 5.51 -11.32
CA ASP A 298 -4.46 6.31 -12.53
C ASP A 298 -2.95 6.39 -12.85
N ASN A 299 -2.11 6.33 -11.81
CA ASN A 299 -0.66 6.31 -11.91
C ASN A 299 -0.05 5.23 -11.01
N LEU A 300 1.00 4.59 -11.49
CA LEU A 300 1.90 3.75 -10.68
C LEU A 300 3.27 4.41 -10.64
N VAL A 301 3.85 4.49 -9.46
CA VAL A 301 5.18 5.06 -9.24
C VAL A 301 5.98 4.03 -8.47
N ILE A 302 7.10 3.58 -9.03
CA ILE A 302 8.00 2.64 -8.38
C ILE A 302 9.29 3.41 -8.11
N ILE A 303 9.74 3.39 -6.86
CA ILE A 303 10.95 4.10 -6.45
C ILE A 303 11.92 3.14 -5.78
N GLN A 304 13.19 3.25 -6.17
CA GLN A 304 14.28 2.57 -5.51
C GLN A 304 14.78 3.43 -4.35
N VAL A 305 14.72 2.87 -3.13
CA VAL A 305 15.13 3.57 -1.90
C VAL A 305 16.09 2.69 -1.10
N ASP A 306 17.13 3.31 -0.55
CA ASP A 306 18.08 2.63 0.32
C ASP A 306 17.40 2.17 1.63
N HIS A 307 17.43 0.86 1.90
CA HIS A 307 16.86 0.22 3.09
C HIS A 307 17.98 -0.09 4.09
N ARG A 308 18.07 0.73 5.13
CA ARG A 308 19.12 0.64 6.14
C ARG A 308 18.64 -0.10 7.37
N ARG A 309 19.45 -1.05 7.83
CA ARG A 309 19.28 -1.67 9.15
C ARG A 309 19.57 -0.64 10.24
N ARG A 310 18.88 -0.77 11.37
CA ARG A 310 19.07 0.06 12.57
C ARG A 310 19.48 -0.81 13.75
N PRO A 311 20.75 -1.30 13.78
CA PRO A 311 21.23 -2.18 14.85
C PRO A 311 21.28 -1.49 16.23
N ASP A 312 21.21 -0.16 16.24
CA ASP A 312 21.05 0.67 17.44
C ASP A 312 19.63 0.59 18.02
N LEU A 313 18.62 0.23 17.22
CA LEU A 313 17.22 0.10 17.62
C LEU A 313 16.80 -1.37 17.75
N PHE A 314 17.30 -2.24 16.87
CA PHE A 314 16.87 -3.63 16.75
C PHE A 314 18.06 -4.57 16.90
N ALA A 315 17.90 -5.59 17.76
CA ALA A 315 18.83 -6.69 17.81
C ALA A 315 18.90 -7.41 16.46
N HIS A 316 20.06 -7.97 16.13
CA HIS A 316 20.24 -8.75 14.90
C HIS A 316 19.22 -9.90 14.83
N GLY A 317 18.48 -9.99 13.73
CA GLY A 317 17.47 -11.03 13.51
C GLY A 317 16.13 -10.80 14.21
N ALA A 318 15.88 -9.60 14.77
CA ALA A 318 14.58 -9.28 15.36
C ALA A 318 13.44 -9.42 14.33
N ILE A 319 12.40 -10.16 14.71
CA ILE A 319 11.25 -10.43 13.83
C ILE A 319 10.41 -9.19 13.50
N ASP A 320 10.53 -8.16 14.35
CA ASP A 320 9.83 -6.88 14.25
C ASP A 320 10.75 -5.73 13.81
N GLU A 321 11.93 -6.08 13.25
CA GLU A 321 12.89 -5.13 12.69
C GLU A 321 12.22 -4.25 11.64
N SER A 322 12.30 -2.93 11.86
CA SER A 322 11.92 -1.91 10.88
C SER A 322 13.18 -1.37 10.21
N TYR A 323 13.17 -1.33 8.88
CA TYR A 323 14.22 -0.65 8.12
C TYR A 323 13.99 0.87 8.14
N GLU A 324 15.09 1.61 8.14
CA GLU A 324 15.10 3.03 7.80
C GLU A 324 15.15 3.14 6.27
N LEU A 325 14.12 3.74 5.67
CA LEU A 325 14.03 3.96 4.23
C LEU A 325 14.36 5.42 3.98
N ALA A 326 15.49 5.67 3.30
CA ALA A 326 16.02 7.01 3.09
C ALA A 326 15.23 7.80 2.04
N LEU A 327 14.00 8.23 2.39
CA LEU A 327 13.14 9.07 1.55
C LEU A 327 13.57 10.55 1.55
N TRP A 328 14.86 10.80 1.36
CA TRP A 328 15.48 12.11 1.20
C TRP A 328 16.62 12.03 0.20
N GLY A 329 16.91 13.14 -0.49
CA GLY A 329 17.86 13.11 -1.60
C GLY A 329 17.17 12.63 -2.88
N ARG A 330 17.84 11.77 -3.66
CA ARG A 330 17.36 11.30 -4.97
C ARG A 330 17.61 9.80 -5.15
N GLY A 331 16.79 9.16 -5.97
CA GLY A 331 17.01 7.79 -6.42
C GLY A 331 16.22 7.45 -7.69
N PRO A 332 16.50 6.32 -8.34
CA PRO A 332 15.81 5.89 -9.55
C PRO A 332 14.29 5.72 -9.35
N ALA A 333 13.51 6.03 -10.38
CA ALA A 333 12.07 5.85 -10.39
C ALA A 333 11.52 5.42 -11.75
N TYR A 334 10.47 4.60 -11.72
CA TYR A 334 9.58 4.34 -12.84
C TYR A 334 8.22 4.97 -12.59
N VAL A 335 7.65 5.59 -13.61
CA VAL A 335 6.30 6.15 -13.58
C VAL A 335 5.50 5.52 -14.71
N LEU A 336 4.41 4.84 -14.38
CA LEU A 336 3.48 4.30 -15.35
C LEU A 336 2.17 5.07 -15.31
N ARG A 337 1.75 5.60 -16.45
CA ARG A 337 0.45 6.27 -16.65
C ARG A 337 -0.01 6.07 -18.08
N ASP A 338 -1.33 5.99 -18.27
CA ASP A 338 -1.93 5.89 -19.61
C ASP A 338 -1.38 4.74 -20.48
N GLY A 339 -0.91 3.65 -19.88
CA GLY A 339 -0.32 2.51 -20.59
C GLY A 339 1.13 2.73 -21.04
N MET A 340 1.80 3.75 -20.51
CA MET A 340 3.17 4.16 -20.87
C MET A 340 4.07 4.19 -19.63
N LEU A 341 5.36 3.87 -19.82
CA LEU A 341 6.45 3.98 -18.85
C LEU A 341 7.29 5.22 -19.14
N TYR A 342 7.64 5.92 -18.06
CA TYR A 342 8.62 6.99 -18.01
C TYR A 342 9.68 6.64 -16.96
N GLU A 343 10.93 6.67 -17.36
CA GLU A 343 12.08 6.43 -16.48
C GLU A 343 12.69 7.75 -16.01
N GLY A 344 13.04 7.83 -14.74
CA GLY A 344 13.69 9.02 -14.20
C GLY A 344 14.10 8.83 -12.75
N PHE A 345 13.89 9.87 -11.95
CA PHE A 345 14.31 9.90 -10.56
C PHE A 345 13.19 10.42 -9.67
N TRP A 346 13.07 9.83 -8.48
CA TRP A 346 12.45 10.54 -7.38
C TRP A 346 13.47 11.47 -6.76
N TRP A 347 13.02 12.63 -6.30
CA TRP A 347 13.83 13.59 -5.59
C TRP A 347 13.02 14.27 -4.49
N ARG A 348 13.60 14.38 -3.31
CA ARG A 348 13.08 15.18 -2.20
C ARG A 348 14.14 16.17 -1.77
N ARG A 349 13.81 17.45 -1.96
CA ARG A 349 14.72 18.58 -1.76
C ARG A 349 15.32 18.62 -0.36
N ASN A 350 14.49 18.40 0.66
CA ASN A 350 14.88 18.40 2.07
C ASN A 350 13.79 17.69 2.89
N GLN A 351 14.04 17.48 4.18
CA GLN A 351 13.10 16.81 5.08
C GLN A 351 12.09 17.75 5.75
N ASN A 352 11.97 19.00 5.27
CA ASN A 352 11.00 19.94 5.84
C ASN A 352 9.58 19.43 5.65
N ARG A 353 8.74 19.82 6.59
CA ARG A 353 7.30 19.55 6.54
C ARG A 353 6.73 20.09 5.23
N GLY A 354 5.97 19.27 4.51
CA GLY A 354 5.33 19.65 3.25
C GLY A 354 6.13 19.42 1.98
N GLU A 355 7.42 19.11 2.08
CA GLU A 355 8.25 18.78 0.93
C GLU A 355 8.14 17.28 0.66
N ALA A 356 7.24 16.90 -0.24
CA ALA A 356 7.03 15.54 -0.70
C ALA A 356 7.97 15.18 -1.87
N LEU A 357 7.84 13.97 -2.41
CA LEU A 357 8.64 13.52 -3.55
C LEU A 357 8.27 14.29 -4.81
N ARG A 358 9.28 14.61 -5.60
CA ARG A 358 9.17 14.99 -7.01
C ARG A 358 9.58 13.82 -7.87
N LEU A 359 9.02 13.74 -9.07
CA LEU A 359 9.42 12.80 -10.11
C LEU A 359 9.98 13.63 -11.24
N ILE A 360 11.24 13.39 -11.61
CA ILE A 360 11.96 14.21 -12.58
C ILE A 360 12.70 13.36 -13.60
N PHE A 361 12.79 13.84 -14.82
CA PHE A 361 13.67 13.33 -15.85
C PHE A 361 15.14 13.67 -15.54
N PRO A 362 16.11 13.08 -16.26
CA PRO A 362 17.54 13.40 -16.09
C PRO A 362 17.91 14.88 -16.28
N ASP A 363 17.14 15.61 -17.10
CA ASP A 363 17.30 17.05 -17.33
C ASP A 363 16.69 17.93 -16.22
N GLY A 364 15.95 17.33 -15.28
CA GLY A 364 15.30 18.00 -14.17
C GLY A 364 13.85 18.41 -14.43
N GLU A 365 13.33 18.21 -15.65
CA GLU A 365 11.92 18.46 -15.96
C GLU A 365 11.02 17.48 -15.20
N PRO A 366 9.81 17.90 -14.75
CA PRO A 366 8.92 17.04 -14.02
C PRO A 366 8.32 15.94 -14.91
N ILE A 367 8.26 14.72 -14.36
CA ILE A 367 7.41 13.66 -14.92
C ILE A 367 5.98 13.94 -14.45
N LEU A 368 5.09 14.19 -15.41
CA LEU A 368 3.70 14.58 -15.17
C LEU A 368 2.84 13.35 -14.90
N LEU A 369 2.22 13.29 -13.73
CA LEU A 369 1.20 12.30 -13.39
C LEU A 369 -0.14 12.66 -14.03
N LYS A 370 -0.96 11.65 -14.31
CA LYS A 370 -2.37 11.85 -14.65
C LYS A 370 -3.11 12.35 -13.40
N PRO A 371 -3.97 13.38 -13.49
CA PRO A 371 -4.84 13.75 -12.39
C PRO A 371 -5.69 12.56 -11.93
N GLY A 372 -5.53 12.14 -10.67
CA GLY A 372 -6.13 10.91 -10.17
C GLY A 372 -5.36 10.27 -9.02
N ARG A 373 -5.64 8.98 -8.80
CA ARG A 373 -5.01 8.17 -7.74
C ARG A 373 -3.64 7.71 -8.15
N THR A 374 -2.69 7.80 -7.22
CA THR A 374 -1.33 7.32 -7.42
C THR A 374 -0.97 6.24 -6.41
N TRP A 375 -0.49 5.11 -6.91
CA TRP A 375 0.11 4.06 -6.10
C TRP A 375 1.62 4.18 -6.14
N ILE A 376 2.26 4.33 -4.98
CA ILE A 376 3.70 4.44 -4.86
C ILE A 376 4.24 3.16 -4.23
N THR A 377 5.07 2.43 -4.95
CA THR A 377 5.74 1.21 -4.49
C THR A 377 7.21 1.50 -4.21
N ILE A 378 7.66 1.23 -2.99
CA ILE A 378 9.04 1.47 -2.58
C ILE A 378 9.80 0.15 -2.55
N THR A 379 10.76 -0.01 -3.43
CA THR A 379 11.58 -1.23 -3.56
C THR A 379 13.03 -0.97 -3.15
N ARG A 380 13.77 -2.05 -2.88
CA ARG A 380 15.23 -1.98 -2.66
C ARG A 380 15.99 -1.79 -3.96
N GLU A 381 15.52 -2.47 -5.00
CA GLU A 381 16.05 -2.40 -6.36
C GLU A 381 14.90 -2.13 -7.32
N LEU A 382 15.17 -1.35 -8.36
CA LEU A 382 14.15 -0.97 -9.33
C LEU A 382 13.77 -2.15 -10.25
N ASP A 383 14.69 -3.09 -10.48
CA ASP A 383 14.52 -4.26 -11.33
C ASP A 383 13.53 -5.31 -10.78
N TRP A 384 13.11 -5.18 -9.52
CA TRP A 384 12.01 -5.96 -8.95
C TRP A 384 10.67 -5.67 -9.66
N ALA A 385 10.55 -4.49 -10.26
CA ALA A 385 9.44 -4.13 -11.14
C ALA A 385 9.71 -4.66 -12.54
N GLN A 386 9.08 -5.80 -12.86
CA GLN A 386 9.09 -6.36 -14.20
C GLN A 386 7.96 -5.72 -15.01
N ILE A 387 8.32 -5.00 -16.07
CA ILE A 387 7.39 -4.20 -16.87
C ILE A 387 7.33 -4.75 -18.30
N SER A 388 6.12 -4.81 -18.86
CA SER A 388 5.87 -5.34 -20.20
C SER A 388 4.77 -4.55 -20.92
N SER A 389 4.87 -4.44 -22.25
CA SER A 389 3.78 -3.95 -23.10
C SER A 389 2.66 -4.98 -23.29
N ARG A 390 2.95 -6.27 -23.07
CA ARG A 390 1.99 -7.37 -23.18
C ARG A 390 1.42 -7.73 -21.82
N LEU A 391 0.09 -7.84 -21.75
CA LEU A 391 -0.62 -8.37 -20.60
C LEU A 391 -0.32 -9.86 -20.45
N ALA A 392 0.09 -10.29 -19.27
CA ALA A 392 0.17 -11.71 -18.95
C ALA A 392 -1.18 -12.22 -18.41
N ASP A 393 -1.33 -13.55 -18.33
CA ASP A 393 -2.37 -14.13 -17.47
C ASP A 393 -2.14 -13.62 -16.02
N PRO A 394 -3.13 -13.02 -15.36
CA PRO A 394 -2.98 -12.55 -14.00
C PRO A 394 -2.47 -13.62 -13.03
N SER A 395 -2.85 -14.88 -13.26
CA SER A 395 -2.44 -16.04 -12.46
C SER A 395 -1.02 -16.53 -12.75
N ALA A 396 -0.40 -16.07 -13.84
CA ALA A 396 0.97 -16.42 -14.18
C ALA A 396 1.95 -15.58 -13.36
N SER A 397 2.90 -16.23 -12.68
CA SER A 397 4.16 -15.61 -12.30
C SER A 397 4.98 -15.35 -13.56
N ILE A 398 5.51 -14.14 -13.79
CA ILE A 398 6.40 -13.91 -14.94
C ILE A 398 7.65 -14.77 -14.75
N VAL A 399 7.78 -15.82 -15.56
CA VAL A 399 9.08 -16.45 -15.83
C VAL A 399 9.78 -15.48 -16.78
N ALA A 400 10.86 -14.85 -16.29
CA ALA A 400 11.64 -13.90 -17.05
C ALA A 400 12.01 -14.46 -18.43
N THR A 401 11.37 -13.95 -19.47
CA THR A 401 11.87 -14.07 -20.85
C THR A 401 12.51 -12.74 -21.21
N GLN A 402 13.78 -12.57 -20.84
CA GLN A 402 14.68 -11.72 -21.60
C GLN A 402 15.20 -12.58 -22.76
N SER A 403 14.88 -12.16 -23.99
CA SER A 403 15.56 -12.61 -25.20
C SER A 403 16.64 -11.61 -25.58
#